data_AF-A0A9P6LWP3-F1
#
_entry.id   AF-A0A9P6LWP3-F1
#
_cell.length_a   1.000
_cell.length_b   1.000
_cell.length_c   1.000
_cell.angle_alpha   90.00
_cell.angle_beta   90.00
_cell.angle_gamma   90.00
#
_symmetry.space_group_name_H-M   'P 1'
#
loop_
_entity.id
_entity.type
_entity.pdbx_description
1 polymer ?
#
loop_
_entity_poly.entity_id
_entity_poly.type
_entity_poly.pdbx_seq_one_letter_code
_entity_poly.pdbx_strand_id
1 'polypeptide(L)'
;MTTTLTNGQRSSNSISMDVEDGQVKIHAREKPEKTQGELETEIWQEAHRLACKGNRKTYIDPKTGYSVMTELLHRRRGYCCGNACRHCPYDRENVGVPPEVKKANIERGRQRRKEMEAKEGKPVWADDNSDDAYSD
;
A
#
# COMPACT_ATOMS: atom_id res chain seq x y z
N MET A 1 -34.04 -40.38 -5.80
CA MET A 1 -32.71 -39.77 -5.67
C MET A 1 -32.78 -38.40 -6.31
N THR A 2 -33.10 -37.37 -5.53
CA THR A 2 -33.32 -36.01 -6.03
C THR A 2 -32.14 -35.15 -5.62
N THR A 3 -31.32 -34.81 -6.61
CA THR A 3 -30.14 -33.95 -6.49
C THR A 3 -30.55 -32.51 -6.27
N THR A 4 -30.20 -31.92 -5.13
CA THR A 4 -30.36 -30.49 -4.86
C THR A 4 -29.25 -29.72 -5.58
N LEU A 5 -29.61 -28.84 -6.52
CA LEU A 5 -28.70 -27.85 -7.10
C LEU A 5 -28.72 -26.59 -6.21
N THR A 6 -27.55 -26.22 -5.72
CA THR A 6 -27.33 -25.10 -4.79
C THR A 6 -27.27 -23.75 -5.52
N ASN A 7 -28.21 -22.90 -5.13
CA ASN A 7 -28.24 -21.43 -5.06
C ASN A 7 -27.11 -20.63 -5.76
N GLY A 8 -27.50 -19.87 -6.79
CA GLY A 8 -26.70 -18.81 -7.38
C GLY A 8 -26.66 -17.57 -6.47
N GLN A 9 -25.45 -17.12 -6.14
CA GLN A 9 -25.20 -15.93 -5.33
C GLN A 9 -25.64 -14.67 -6.08
N ARG A 10 -26.84 -14.17 -5.78
CA ARG A 10 -27.17 -12.76 -5.98
C ARG A 10 -26.55 -11.98 -4.82
N SER A 11 -25.71 -11.00 -5.17
CA SER A 11 -25.22 -9.96 -4.27
C SER A 11 -26.39 -9.39 -3.46
N SER A 12 -26.53 -9.84 -2.22
CA SER A 12 -27.61 -9.45 -1.33
C SER A 12 -27.19 -8.19 -0.60
N ASN A 13 -27.78 -7.05 -0.98
CA ASN A 13 -27.96 -5.96 -0.02
C ASN A 13 -28.73 -6.56 1.17
N SER A 14 -28.05 -6.75 2.29
CA SER A 14 -28.62 -7.39 3.48
C SER A 14 -29.57 -6.41 4.18
N ILE A 15 -30.84 -6.47 3.82
CA ILE A 15 -31.95 -5.85 4.55
C ILE A 15 -32.31 -6.78 5.71
N SER A 16 -32.25 -6.26 6.94
CA SER A 16 -32.80 -6.91 8.12
C SER A 16 -34.24 -6.46 8.31
N MET A 17 -35.17 -7.40 8.44
CA MET A 17 -36.61 -7.16 8.57
C MET A 17 -37.07 -7.62 9.96
N ASP A 18 -37.58 -6.70 10.77
CA ASP A 18 -38.28 -7.00 12.01
C ASP A 18 -39.73 -6.48 11.88
N VAL A 19 -40.71 -7.32 12.25
CA VAL A 19 -42.15 -7.01 12.17
C VAL A 19 -42.68 -6.80 13.58
N GLU A 20 -42.96 -5.55 13.94
CA GLU A 20 -43.70 -5.17 15.15
C GLU A 20 -45.02 -4.49 14.74
N ASP A 21 -46.13 -4.87 15.38
CA ASP A 21 -47.46 -4.31 15.17
C ASP A 21 -47.96 -4.26 13.70
N GLY A 22 -47.55 -5.24 12.88
CA GLY A 22 -48.06 -5.39 11.51
C GLY A 22 -47.53 -4.35 10.51
N GLN A 23 -46.55 -3.53 10.88
CA GLN A 23 -45.88 -2.59 9.98
C GLN A 23 -44.44 -3.02 9.69
N VAL A 24 -44.11 -3.15 8.40
CA VAL A 24 -42.73 -3.40 7.95
C VAL A 24 -41.94 -2.10 8.08
N LYS A 25 -41.02 -2.04 9.05
CA LYS A 25 -40.07 -0.93 9.16
C LYS A 25 -38.81 -1.27 8.36
N ILE A 26 -38.64 -0.60 7.22
CA ILE A 26 -37.44 -0.71 6.38
C ILE A 26 -36.40 0.26 6.94
N HIS A 27 -35.42 -0.24 7.67
CA HIS A 27 -34.31 0.60 8.16
C HIS A 27 -33.17 0.53 7.14
N ALA A 28 -32.90 1.64 6.46
CA ALA A 28 -31.66 1.78 5.70
C ALA A 28 -30.50 1.65 6.69
N ARG A 29 -29.60 0.70 6.44
CA ARG A 29 -28.42 0.51 7.28
C ARG A 29 -27.45 1.64 6.96
N GLU A 30 -27.54 2.74 7.70
CA GLU A 30 -26.61 3.87 7.58
C GLU A 30 -25.19 3.35 7.78
N LYS A 31 -24.29 3.64 6.82
CA LYS A 31 -22.88 3.30 6.97
C LYS A 31 -22.35 4.08 8.17
N PRO A 32 -21.64 3.43 9.11
CA PRO A 32 -21.09 4.14 10.26
C PRO A 32 -20.17 5.27 9.78
N GLU A 33 -20.33 6.45 10.39
CA GLU A 33 -19.48 7.60 10.16
C GLU A 33 -18.05 7.24 10.59
N LYS A 34 -17.06 7.50 9.72
CA LYS A 34 -15.66 7.13 9.99
C LYS A 34 -15.11 7.97 11.14
N THR A 35 -14.33 7.35 12.00
CA THR A 35 -13.59 8.07 13.04
C THR A 35 -12.52 8.99 12.44
N GLN A 36 -12.12 10.02 13.20
CA GLN A 36 -11.04 10.92 12.82
C GLN A 36 -9.77 10.17 12.41
N GLY A 37 -9.40 9.10 13.14
CA GLY A 37 -8.21 8.30 12.85
C GLY A 37 -8.30 7.49 11.55
N GLU A 38 -9.50 7.04 11.18
CA GLU A 38 -9.75 6.37 9.91
C GLU A 38 -9.68 7.37 8.74
N LEU A 39 -10.26 8.57 8.89
CA LEU A 39 -10.09 9.65 7.92
C LEU A 39 -8.61 10.02 7.72
N GLU A 40 -7.86 10.21 8.81
CA GLU A 40 -6.44 10.53 8.74
C GLU A 40 -5.64 9.47 8.00
N THR A 41 -5.97 8.20 8.25
CA THR A 41 -5.34 7.06 7.60
C THR A 41 -5.61 7.06 6.09
N GLU A 42 -6.83 7.40 5.69
CA GLU A 42 -7.22 7.49 4.28
C GLU A 42 -6.49 8.62 3.55
N ILE A 43 -6.24 9.75 4.20
CA ILE A 43 -5.59 10.90 3.56
C ILE A 43 -4.16 10.58 3.12
N TRP A 44 -3.31 10.04 4.00
CA TRP A 44 -1.93 9.71 3.61
C TRP A 44 -1.85 8.48 2.71
N GLN A 45 -2.80 7.54 2.82
CA GLN A 45 -2.89 6.41 1.90
C GLN A 45 -3.23 6.86 0.49
N GLU A 46 -4.16 7.81 0.33
CA GLU A 46 -4.49 8.37 -0.99
C GLU A 46 -3.31 9.16 -1.57
N ALA A 47 -2.62 9.97 -0.76
CA ALA A 47 -1.41 10.67 -1.20
C ALA A 47 -0.32 9.69 -1.70
N HIS A 48 -0.11 8.59 -0.98
CA HIS A 48 0.75 7.50 -1.42
C HIS A 48 0.26 6.87 -2.74
N ARG A 49 -1.04 6.55 -2.84
CA ARG A 49 -1.64 5.91 -4.02
C ARG A 49 -1.46 6.78 -5.27
N LEU A 50 -1.72 8.07 -5.15
CA LEU A 50 -1.53 9.05 -6.23
C LEU A 50 -0.06 9.17 -6.62
N ALA A 51 0.86 9.16 -5.63
CA ALA A 51 2.30 9.15 -5.92
C ALA A 51 2.74 7.87 -6.65
N CYS A 52 2.28 6.70 -6.23
CA CYS A 52 2.58 5.44 -6.92
C CYS A 52 2.01 5.40 -8.34
N LYS A 53 0.75 5.86 -8.52
CA LYS A 53 0.11 5.96 -9.84
C LYS A 53 0.84 6.92 -10.77
N GLY A 54 1.35 8.03 -10.24
CA GLY A 54 2.17 9.01 -10.96
C GLY A 54 3.65 8.62 -11.07
N ASN A 55 4.03 7.39 -10.75
CA ASN A 55 5.41 6.89 -10.81
C ASN A 55 6.41 7.71 -9.96
N ARG A 56 5.91 8.38 -8.90
CA ARG A 56 6.70 9.21 -7.97
C ARG A 56 7.33 8.35 -6.88
N LYS A 57 8.57 8.68 -6.54
CA LYS A 57 9.39 7.98 -5.54
C LYS A 57 9.04 8.38 -4.09
N THR A 58 8.44 9.55 -3.92
CA THR A 58 8.10 10.14 -2.62
C THR A 58 6.76 10.88 -2.70
N TYR A 59 6.16 11.15 -1.54
CA TYR A 59 5.03 12.06 -1.37
C TYR A 59 5.22 12.85 -0.07
N ILE A 60 4.56 14.00 0.05
CA ILE A 60 4.55 14.78 1.29
C ILE A 60 3.39 14.29 2.16
N ASP A 61 3.68 13.88 3.40
CA ASP A 61 2.66 13.54 4.37
C ASP A 61 1.85 14.81 4.71
N PRO A 62 0.56 14.87 4.38
CA PRO A 62 -0.24 16.08 4.56
C PRO A 62 -0.46 16.44 6.03
N LYS A 63 -0.24 15.50 6.96
CA LYS A 63 -0.35 15.77 8.41
C LYS A 63 0.95 16.30 8.97
N THR A 64 2.08 15.68 8.61
CA THR A 64 3.37 15.98 9.25
C THR A 64 4.27 16.88 8.41
N GLY A 65 3.96 17.08 7.13
CA GLY A 65 4.80 17.80 6.16
C GLY A 65 6.09 17.07 5.76
N TYR A 66 6.27 15.82 6.17
CA TYR A 66 7.51 15.07 5.89
C TYR A 66 7.47 14.40 4.52
N SER A 67 8.63 14.31 3.87
CA SER A 67 8.79 13.49 2.67
C SER A 67 8.81 12.01 3.03
N VAL A 68 7.81 11.28 2.57
CA VAL A 68 7.65 9.84 2.80
C VAL A 68 7.92 9.09 1.51
N MET A 69 8.79 8.09 1.58
CA MET A 69 9.13 7.21 0.46
C MET A 69 7.95 6.29 0.09
N THR A 70 7.65 6.17 -1.20
CA THR A 70 6.62 5.25 -1.70
C THR A 70 7.09 3.80 -1.70
N GLU A 71 6.15 2.87 -1.79
CA GLU A 71 6.44 1.45 -1.96
C GLU A 71 7.20 1.20 -3.26
N LEU A 72 6.84 1.92 -4.33
CA LEU A 72 7.52 1.90 -5.62
C LEU A 72 9.03 2.10 -5.49
N LEU A 73 9.47 3.10 -4.71
CA LEU A 73 10.89 3.33 -4.46
C LEU A 73 11.57 2.13 -3.78
N HIS A 74 10.89 1.47 -2.84
CA HIS A 74 11.43 0.31 -2.14
C HIS A 74 11.46 -0.94 -3.04
N ARG A 75 10.47 -1.11 -3.92
CA ARG A 75 10.48 -2.15 -4.95
C ARG A 75 11.64 -1.95 -5.91
N ARG A 76 11.84 -0.71 -6.41
CA ARG A 76 13.02 -0.34 -7.19
C ARG A 76 14.33 -0.58 -6.44
N ARG A 77 14.35 -0.39 -5.11
CA ARG A 77 15.51 -0.70 -4.25
C ARG A 77 15.89 -2.17 -4.31
N GLY A 78 14.92 -3.07 -4.35
CA GLY A 78 15.15 -4.51 -4.40
C GLY A 78 15.54 -5.16 -3.07
N TYR A 79 15.61 -4.40 -1.97
CA TYR A 79 15.94 -4.91 -0.63
C TYR A 79 15.44 -4.01 0.50
N CYS A 80 15.26 -4.58 1.69
CA CYS A 80 14.89 -3.85 2.91
C CYS A 80 16.09 -3.04 3.45
N CYS A 81 15.90 -1.74 3.69
CA CYS A 81 16.96 -0.88 4.24
C CYS A 81 17.04 -0.89 5.77
N GLY A 82 16.05 -1.49 6.46
CA GLY A 82 16.02 -1.57 7.93
C GLY A 82 15.79 -0.24 8.65
N ASN A 83 15.10 0.72 8.01
CA ASN A 83 14.79 2.04 8.58
C ASN A 83 13.31 2.19 8.99
N ALA A 84 12.58 1.08 9.19
CA ALA A 84 11.19 1.05 9.62
C ALA A 84 10.24 1.93 8.78
N CYS A 85 10.43 1.95 7.46
CA CYS A 85 9.64 2.77 6.54
C CYS A 85 8.17 2.34 6.51
N ARG A 86 7.26 3.32 6.30
CA ARG A 86 5.80 3.12 6.34
C ARG A 86 5.28 2.16 5.25
N HIS A 87 5.92 2.17 4.08
CA HIS A 87 5.51 1.43 2.88
C HIS A 87 6.53 0.38 2.44
N CYS A 88 7.13 -0.34 3.39
CA CYS A 88 8.15 -1.34 3.08
C CYS A 88 7.50 -2.64 2.55
N PRO A 89 7.80 -3.08 1.31
CA PRO A 89 7.24 -4.30 0.74
C PRO A 89 7.93 -5.59 1.21
N TYR A 90 8.94 -5.50 2.08
CA TYR A 90 9.76 -6.61 2.56
C TYR A 90 9.53 -6.89 4.05
N ASP A 91 8.30 -6.65 4.53
CA ASP A 91 7.86 -6.91 5.91
C ASP A 91 8.79 -6.36 7.01
N ARG A 92 9.53 -5.30 6.70
CA ARG A 92 10.51 -4.69 7.62
C ARG A 92 11.54 -5.69 8.16
N GLU A 93 11.92 -6.70 7.37
CA GLU A 93 12.84 -7.80 7.76
C GLU A 93 14.17 -7.34 8.39
N ASN A 94 14.70 -6.16 8.02
CA ASN A 94 15.98 -5.64 8.50
C ASN A 94 15.83 -4.63 9.66
N VAL A 95 14.64 -4.52 10.25
CA VAL A 95 14.39 -3.63 11.40
C VAL A 95 14.68 -4.38 12.69
N GLY A 96 15.54 -3.81 13.55
CA GLY A 96 15.90 -4.39 14.84
C GLY A 96 16.87 -5.57 14.78
N VAL A 97 17.33 -5.96 13.59
CA VAL A 97 18.37 -6.98 13.43
C VAL A 97 19.75 -6.43 13.83
N PRO A 98 20.70 -7.29 14.25
CA PRO A 98 22.05 -6.86 14.57
C PRO A 98 22.73 -6.11 13.41
N PRO A 99 23.58 -5.09 13.68
CA PRO A 99 24.18 -4.25 12.65
C PRO A 99 24.95 -5.03 11.57
N GLU A 100 25.64 -6.09 11.95
CA GLU A 100 26.38 -6.99 11.05
C GLU A 100 25.45 -7.74 10.09
N VAL A 101 24.30 -8.21 10.60
CA VAL A 101 23.27 -8.87 9.78
C VAL A 101 22.63 -7.86 8.84
N LYS A 102 22.26 -6.67 9.34
CA LYS A 102 21.72 -5.57 8.52
C LYS A 102 22.67 -5.22 7.38
N LYS A 103 23.97 -5.07 7.68
CA LYS A 103 25.01 -4.75 6.69
C LYS A 103 25.12 -5.85 5.64
N ALA A 104 25.16 -7.11 6.05
CA ALA A 104 25.22 -8.24 5.14
C ALA A 104 23.99 -8.33 4.22
N ASN A 105 22.78 -8.09 4.74
CA ASN A 105 21.54 -8.11 3.96
C ASN A 105 21.48 -6.96 2.95
N ILE A 106 21.91 -5.76 3.36
CA ILE A 106 22.02 -4.60 2.46
C ILE A 106 23.04 -4.86 1.34
N GLU A 107 24.21 -5.40 1.67
CA GLU A 107 25.24 -5.68 0.66
C GLU A 107 24.76 -6.72 -0.36
N ARG A 108 24.17 -7.81 0.12
CA ARG A 108 23.55 -8.83 -0.74
C ARG A 108 22.46 -8.24 -1.64
N GLY A 109 21.64 -7.34 -1.10
CA GLY A 109 20.61 -6.62 -1.86
C GLY A 109 21.20 -5.73 -2.96
N ARG A 110 22.28 -4.99 -2.65
CA ARG A 110 23.00 -4.17 -3.64
C ARG A 110 23.60 -5.00 -4.75
N GLN A 111 24.20 -6.15 -4.41
CA GLN A 111 24.75 -7.06 -5.40
C GLN A 111 23.66 -7.63 -6.32
N ARG A 112 22.54 -8.13 -5.77
CA ARG A 112 21.40 -8.63 -6.55
C ARG A 112 20.86 -7.58 -7.51
N ARG A 113 20.74 -6.32 -7.06
CA ARG A 113 20.35 -5.21 -7.95
C ARG A 113 21.34 -5.06 -9.11
N LYS A 114 22.65 -4.96 -8.84
CA LYS A 114 23.67 -4.84 -9.89
C LYS A 114 23.61 -5.99 -10.90
N GLU A 115 23.35 -7.20 -10.42
CA GLU A 115 23.18 -8.38 -11.28
C GLU A 115 21.93 -8.28 -12.16
N MET A 116 20.80 -7.77 -11.65
CA MET A 116 19.61 -7.51 -12.47
C MET A 116 19.87 -6.40 -13.50
N GLU A 117 20.51 -5.29 -13.08
CA GLU A 117 20.88 -4.17 -13.97
C GLU A 117 21.84 -4.62 -15.08
N ALA A 118 22.80 -5.50 -14.77
CA ALA A 118 23.72 -6.06 -15.77
C ALA A 118 23.03 -6.97 -16.79
N LYS A 119 21.99 -7.70 -16.37
CA LYS A 119 21.20 -8.58 -17.25
C LYS A 119 20.23 -7.81 -18.13
N GLU A 120 19.54 -6.82 -17.57
CA GLU A 120 18.49 -6.06 -18.25
C GLU A 120 19.04 -4.82 -18.98
N GLY A 121 20.30 -4.44 -18.74
CA GLY A 121 20.98 -3.34 -19.40
C GLY A 121 20.46 -1.95 -19.04
N LYS A 122 19.44 -1.85 -18.19
CA LYS A 122 18.84 -0.60 -17.71
C LYS A 122 19.05 -0.48 -16.20
N PRO A 123 19.55 0.67 -15.68
CA PRO A 123 19.52 0.89 -14.25
C PRO A 123 18.07 0.95 -13.76
N VAL A 124 17.72 0.25 -12.67
CA VAL A 124 16.34 0.24 -12.12
C VAL A 124 15.92 1.64 -11.60
N TRP A 125 16.86 2.58 -11.53
CA TRP A 125 16.60 3.98 -11.19
C TRP A 125 16.40 4.89 -12.41
N ALA A 126 16.65 4.39 -13.63
CA ALA A 126 16.68 5.16 -14.87
C ALA A 126 15.31 5.41 -15.51
N ASP A 127 14.22 5.05 -14.82
CA ASP A 127 12.87 5.33 -15.27
C ASP A 127 12.58 6.86 -15.25
N ASP A 128 12.75 7.48 -16.41
CA ASP A 128 12.10 8.59 -17.14
C ASP A 128 11.13 9.60 -16.47
N ASN A 129 11.05 9.70 -15.15
CA ASN A 129 10.56 10.94 -14.52
C ASN A 129 11.73 11.92 -14.39
N SER A 130 12.24 12.40 -15.53
CA SER A 130 13.17 13.52 -15.64
C SER A 130 12.50 14.87 -15.36
N ASP A 131 11.25 14.88 -14.93
CA ASP A 131 10.62 16.03 -14.28
C ASP A 131 11.13 16.15 -12.84
N ASP A 132 12.46 16.22 -12.69
CA ASP A 132 13.08 16.97 -11.61
C ASP A 132 12.60 18.43 -11.80
N ALA A 133 11.36 18.69 -11.37
CA ALA A 133 10.72 20.00 -11.24
C ALA A 133 11.39 20.84 -10.13
N TYR A 134 12.70 20.67 -10.00
CA TYR A 134 13.66 21.43 -9.22
C TYR A 134 14.80 21.83 -10.17
N SER A 135 14.45 22.32 -11.35
CA SER A 135 15.29 23.29 -12.06
C SER A 135 15.15 24.62 -11.32
N ASP A 136 16.12 24.88 -10.44
CA ASP A 136 16.39 26.17 -9.81
C ASP A 136 16.55 27.29 -10.86
#